data_AF-A0A2V5RGI5-F1
#
_entry.id   AF-A0A2V5RGI5-F1
#
_cell.length_a   1.000
_cell.length_b   1.000
_cell.length_c   1.000
_cell.angle_alpha   90.00
_cell.angle_beta   90.00
_cell.angle_gamma   90.00
#
_symmetry.space_group_name_H-M   'P 1'
#
loop_
_entity.id
_entity.type
_entity.pdbx_description
1 polymer ?
#
loop_
_entity_poly.entity_id
_entity_poly.type
_entity_poly.pdbx_seq_one_letter_code
_entity_poly.pdbx_strand_id
1 'polypeptide(L)'
;MEMNLPILRKLPEFVFSPRGRAWLFGVLLAALTIFAYYPAWHGGFLWDDDDYIINNKLLTAPDGWQRIWFSLDSPSQYFPLTYSTFRIEHAL
;
A
#
# COMPACT_ATOMS: atom_id res chain seq x y z
N MET A 1 39.14 -13.59 31.19
CA MET A 1 38.63 -12.75 30.09
C MET A 1 37.42 -12.00 30.62
N GLU A 2 37.64 -10.85 31.27
CA GLU A 2 36.55 -10.05 31.84
C GLU A 2 35.81 -9.34 30.73
N MET A 3 34.54 -9.68 30.57
CA MET A 3 33.65 -9.06 29.60
C MET A 3 33.33 -7.66 30.11
N ASN A 4 33.76 -6.62 29.39
CA ASN A 4 33.63 -5.22 29.77
C ASN A 4 32.13 -4.86 29.94
N LEU A 5 31.68 -4.60 31.19
CA LEU A 5 30.29 -4.40 31.61
C LEU A 5 29.63 -3.00 31.40
N PRO A 6 30.27 -1.93 30.87
CA PRO A 6 29.63 -0.61 30.84
C PRO A 6 28.50 -0.50 29.80
N ILE A 7 28.48 -1.36 28.77
CA ILE A 7 27.42 -1.37 27.75
C ILE A 7 26.10 -1.90 28.34
N LEU A 8 26.15 -2.93 29.19
CA LEU A 8 24.96 -3.52 29.81
C LEU A 8 24.27 -2.56 30.82
N ARG A 9 25.00 -1.62 31.42
CA ARG A 9 24.43 -0.63 32.36
C ARG A 9 23.69 0.52 31.67
N LYS A 10 24.01 0.85 30.42
CA LYS A 10 23.42 2.00 29.71
C LYS A 10 22.05 1.72 29.08
N LEU A 11 21.79 0.47 28.69
CA LEU A 11 20.51 0.03 28.14
C LEU A 11 19.32 0.29 29.08
N PRO A 12 19.35 -0.08 30.37
CA PRO A 12 18.25 0.20 31.28
C PRO A 12 18.06 1.71 31.50
N GLU A 13 19.11 2.51 31.67
CA GLU A 13 18.98 3.96 31.88
C GLU A 13 18.28 4.67 30.72
N PHE A 14 18.58 4.27 29.48
CA PHE A 14 17.89 4.79 28.30
C PHE A 14 16.41 4.43 28.32
N VAL A 15 16.07 3.16 28.52
CA VAL A 15 14.67 2.65 28.56
C VAL A 15 13.86 3.27 29.70
N PHE A 16 14.48 3.54 30.86
CA PHE A 16 13.80 4.13 32.01
C PHE A 16 13.63 5.66 31.91
N SER A 17 14.31 6.34 30.98
CA SER A 17 14.13 7.78 30.73
C SER A 17 12.79 8.08 30.04
N PRO A 18 12.17 9.26 30.28
CA PRO A 18 10.92 9.64 29.60
C PRO A 18 11.02 9.61 28.07
N ARG A 19 12.18 10.02 27.53
CA ARG A 19 12.44 10.01 26.08
C ARG A 19 12.57 8.57 25.54
N GLY A 20 13.26 7.68 26.26
CA GLY A 20 13.39 6.28 25.86
C GLY A 20 12.06 5.52 25.90
N ARG A 21 11.20 5.78 26.88
CA ARG A 21 9.84 5.23 26.93
C ARG A 21 8.98 5.68 25.75
N ALA A 22 9.08 6.96 25.36
CA ALA A 22 8.37 7.48 24.20
C ALA A 22 8.82 6.80 22.90
N TRP A 23 10.13 6.61 22.71
CA TRP A 23 10.66 5.87 21.56
C TRP A 23 10.25 4.40 21.55
N LEU A 24 10.33 3.72 22.71
CA LEU A 24 9.90 2.33 22.83
C LEU A 24 8.41 2.19 22.46
N PHE A 25 7.57 3.07 22.99
CA PHE A 25 6.15 3.09 22.65
C PHE A 25 5.93 3.35 21.16
N GLY A 26 6.65 4.31 20.57
CA GLY A 26 6.56 4.61 19.13
C GLY A 26 6.94 3.41 18.25
N VAL A 27 8.03 2.72 18.59
CA VAL A 27 8.47 1.50 17.88
C VAL A 27 7.45 0.38 18.04
N LEU A 28 6.93 0.15 19.26
CA LEU A 28 5.91 -0.85 19.52
C LEU A 28 4.63 -0.56 18.74
N LEU A 29 4.19 0.71 18.71
CA LEU A 29 3.01 1.13 17.97
C LEU A 29 3.20 0.93 16.46
N ALA A 30 4.35 1.32 15.93
CA ALA A 30 4.68 1.11 14.52
C ALA A 30 4.70 -0.39 14.17
N ALA A 31 5.35 -1.21 15.00
CA ALA A 31 5.41 -2.65 14.81
C ALA A 31 4.01 -3.30 14.86
N LEU A 32 3.17 -2.91 15.82
CA LEU A 32 1.80 -3.41 15.93
C LEU A 32 0.97 -3.00 14.72
N THR A 33 1.11 -1.76 14.26
CA THR A 33 0.43 -1.26 13.05
C THR A 33 0.84 -2.07 11.83
N ILE A 34 2.15 -2.26 11.63
CA ILE A 34 2.67 -3.07 10.52
C ILE A 34 2.11 -4.49 10.59
N PHE A 35 2.12 -5.11 11.77
CA PHE A 35 1.64 -6.49 11.94
C PHE A 35 0.12 -6.60 11.69
N ALA A 36 -0.66 -5.61 12.15
CA ALA A 36 -2.09 -5.57 11.90
C ALA A 36 -2.42 -5.44 10.39
N TYR A 37 -1.61 -4.69 9.63
CA TYR A 37 -1.79 -4.50 8.19
C TYR A 37 -1.06 -5.53 7.32
N TYR A 38 -0.21 -6.39 7.90
CA TYR A 38 0.54 -7.42 7.19
C TYR A 38 -0.33 -8.28 6.25
N PRO A 39 -1.54 -8.73 6.66
CA PRO A 39 -2.39 -9.52 5.76
C PRO A 39 -2.82 -8.76 4.49
N ALA A 40 -2.97 -7.44 4.57
CA ALA A 40 -3.41 -6.61 3.45
C ALA A 40 -2.33 -6.42 2.37
N TRP A 41 -1.06 -6.72 2.65
CA TRP A 41 0.01 -6.65 1.66
C TRP A 41 -0.10 -7.67 0.53
N HIS A 42 -0.89 -8.72 0.74
CA HIS A 42 -1.20 -9.72 -0.28
C HIS A 42 -2.64 -9.59 -0.78
N GLY A 43 -3.31 -8.47 -0.49
CA GLY A 43 -4.65 -8.18 -0.99
C GLY A 43 -4.63 -8.00 -2.51
N GLY A 44 -5.59 -8.63 -3.18
CA GLY A 44 -5.85 -8.39 -4.61
C GLY A 44 -6.93 -7.33 -4.80
N PHE A 45 -7.34 -7.18 -6.06
CA PHE A 45 -8.51 -6.43 -6.46
C PHE A 45 -9.77 -6.91 -5.73
N LEU A 46 -10.63 -5.99 -5.32
CA LEU A 46 -11.83 -6.25 -4.53
C LEU A 46 -13.01 -5.45 -5.09
N TRP A 47 -14.23 -5.91 -4.81
CA TRP A 47 -15.46 -5.21 -5.17
C TRP A 47 -15.61 -5.09 -6.70
N ASP A 48 -15.74 -3.88 -7.23
CA ASP A 48 -16.06 -3.60 -8.63
C ASP A 48 -14.80 -3.46 -9.50
N ASP A 49 -13.62 -3.75 -8.94
CA ASP A 49 -12.39 -3.87 -9.70
C ASP A 49 -12.49 -4.90 -10.85
N ASP A 50 -13.40 -5.88 -10.74
CA ASP A 50 -13.74 -6.79 -11.82
C ASP A 50 -14.18 -6.05 -13.09
N ASP A 51 -14.98 -4.99 -12.93
CA ASP A 51 -15.51 -4.17 -14.03
C ASP A 51 -14.56 -3.02 -14.40
N TYR A 52 -13.88 -2.43 -13.41
CA TYR A 52 -12.97 -1.31 -13.64
C TYR A 52 -11.64 -1.73 -14.26
N ILE A 53 -11.10 -2.89 -13.87
CA ILE A 53 -9.71 -3.28 -14.13
C ILE A 53 -9.66 -4.67 -14.77
N ILE A 54 -10.11 -5.72 -14.08
CA ILE A 54 -9.80 -7.11 -14.44
C ILE A 54 -10.43 -7.50 -15.78
N ASN A 55 -11.72 -7.23 -15.98
CA ASN A 55 -12.47 -7.60 -17.19
C ASN A 55 -12.67 -6.42 -18.14
N ASN A 56 -12.04 -5.28 -17.87
CA ASN A 56 -12.24 -4.05 -18.63
C ASN A 56 -11.50 -4.08 -19.97
N LYS A 57 -12.24 -4.38 -21.04
CA LYS A 57 -11.71 -4.40 -22.42
C LYS A 57 -11.18 -3.04 -22.88
N LEU A 58 -11.60 -1.93 -22.26
CA LEU A 58 -11.08 -0.60 -22.57
C LEU A 58 -9.58 -0.48 -22.27
N LEU A 59 -9.02 -1.33 -21.40
CA LEU A 59 -7.61 -1.29 -21.02
C LEU A 59 -6.71 -2.08 -21.98
N THR A 60 -7.26 -3.04 -22.73
CA THR A 60 -6.46 -3.94 -23.59
C THR A 60 -6.80 -3.88 -25.07
N ALA A 61 -8.02 -3.47 -25.45
CA ALA A 61 -8.44 -3.43 -26.85
C ALA A 61 -7.65 -2.38 -27.66
N PRO A 62 -7.32 -2.61 -28.94
CA PRO A 62 -6.57 -1.65 -29.77
C PRO A 62 -7.27 -0.29 -29.92
N ASP A 63 -8.60 -0.30 -29.96
CA ASP A 63 -9.48 0.87 -30.07
C ASP A 63 -9.86 1.46 -28.70
N GLY A 64 -9.29 0.94 -27.60
CA GLY A 64 -9.67 1.31 -26.24
C GLY A 64 -9.52 2.81 -25.95
N TRP A 65 -8.47 3.47 -26.46
CA TRP A 65 -8.28 4.91 -26.31
C TRP A 65 -9.42 5.74 -26.91
N GLN A 66 -9.89 5.36 -28.09
CA GLN A 66 -11.03 6.03 -28.72
C GLN A 66 -12.31 5.81 -27.90
N ARG A 67 -12.55 4.56 -27.48
CA ARG A 67 -13.76 4.19 -26.71
C ARG A 67 -13.82 4.88 -25.35
N ILE A 68 -12.69 4.99 -24.66
CA ILE A 68 -12.57 5.70 -23.38
C ILE A 68 -13.08 7.14 -23.47
N TRP A 69 -12.73 7.88 -24.52
CA TRP A 69 -12.99 9.33 -24.61
C TRP A 69 -14.20 9.73 -25.45
N PHE A 70 -14.61 8.89 -26.40
CA PHE A 70 -15.56 9.27 -27.44
C PHE A 70 -16.71 8.27 -27.60
N SER A 71 -16.95 7.42 -26.61
CA SER A 71 -18.07 6.49 -26.60
C SER A 71 -18.74 6.43 -25.22
N LEU A 72 -19.94 5.86 -25.16
CA LEU A 72 -20.64 5.58 -23.89
C LEU A 72 -20.30 4.20 -23.33
N ASP A 73 -19.33 3.50 -23.94
CA ASP A 73 -18.86 2.22 -23.45
C ASP A 73 -18.16 2.39 -22.10
N SER A 74 -18.85 1.96 -21.04
CA SER A 74 -18.47 2.22 -19.66
C SER A 74 -18.85 1.00 -18.80
N PRO A 75 -17.95 0.01 -18.66
CA PRO A 75 -18.23 -1.24 -17.93
C PRO A 75 -18.79 -1.02 -16.52
N SER A 76 -18.28 -0.01 -15.80
CA SER A 76 -18.89 0.45 -14.55
C SER A 76 -19.51 1.85 -14.70
N GLN A 77 -18.68 2.88 -14.94
CA GLN A 77 -19.11 4.27 -15.12
C GLN A 77 -18.22 5.00 -16.13
N TYR A 78 -18.70 6.13 -16.67
CA TYR A 78 -17.96 6.93 -17.67
C TYR A 78 -16.91 7.82 -16.99
N PHE A 79 -15.70 7.29 -16.83
CA PHE A 79 -14.55 8.00 -16.26
C PHE A 79 -13.34 7.98 -17.21
N PRO A 80 -13.35 8.81 -18.26
CA PRO A 80 -12.34 8.78 -19.31
C PRO A 80 -10.91 8.96 -18.80
N LEU A 81 -10.71 9.86 -17.83
CA LEU A 81 -9.39 10.10 -17.25
C LEU A 81 -8.92 8.92 -16.40
N THR A 82 -9.80 8.31 -15.60
CA THR A 82 -9.47 7.14 -14.77
C THR A 82 -9.13 5.92 -15.63
N TYR A 83 -9.90 5.61 -16.67
CA TYR A 83 -9.56 4.51 -17.57
C TYR A 83 -8.30 4.79 -18.38
N SER A 84 -7.96 6.06 -18.62
CA SER A 84 -6.68 6.43 -19.22
C SER A 84 -5.50 6.06 -18.31
N THR A 85 -5.58 6.34 -17.00
CA THR A 85 -4.52 5.97 -16.04
C THR A 85 -4.42 4.46 -15.89
N PHE A 86 -5.54 3.76 -15.72
CA PHE A 86 -5.54 2.30 -15.63
C PHE A 86 -4.99 1.63 -16.88
N ARG A 87 -5.26 2.17 -18.07
CA ARG A 87 -4.73 1.61 -19.32
C ARG A 87 -3.21 1.78 -19.42
N ILE A 88 -2.67 2.91 -18.95
CA ILE A 88 -1.22 3.12 -18.89
C ILE A 88 -0.61 2.17 -17.86
N GLU A 89 -1.18 2.08 -16.66
CA GLU A 89 -0.70 1.20 -15.59
C GLU A 89 -0.74 -0.28 -15.99
N HIS A 90 -1.79 -0.72 -16.70
CA HIS A 90 -1.90 -2.07 -17.24
C HIS A 90 -0.84 -2.37 -18.32
N ALA A 91 -0.25 -1.35 -18.95
CA ALA A 91 0.78 -1.51 -19.98
C ALA A 91 2.22 -1.43 -19.45
N LEU A 92 2.41 -1.10 -18.16
CA LEU A 92 3.71 -1.09 -17.48
C LEU A 92 4.09 -2.48 -16.96
#